data_AF-A0A8A2VJ01-F1
#
_entry.id   AF-A0A8A2VJ01-F1
#
_cell.length_a   1.000
_cell.length_b   1.000
_cell.length_c   1.000
_cell.angle_alpha   90.00
_cell.angle_beta   90.00
_cell.angle_gamma   90.00
#
_symmetry.space_group_name_H-M   'P 1'
#
loop_
_entity.id
_entity.type
_entity.pdbx_description
1 polymer ?
#
loop_
_entity_poly.entity_id
_entity_poly.type
_entity_poly.pdbx_seq_one_letter_code
_entity_poly.pdbx_strand_id
1 'polypeptide(L)'
;MTETTLEDVERSLDRATDLETEEAVSVLRTARQDVADLGSNPDVDEQRRRELEDRLDQRIREVKERDAYDSGLGAAMNPEDDEAP
;
A
#
# COMPACT_ATOMS: atom_id res chain seq x y z
N MET A 1 -18.82 12.50 11.53
CA MET A 1 -17.70 11.84 10.83
C MET A 1 -17.43 12.71 9.62
N THR A 2 -16.24 13.30 9.52
CA THR A 2 -15.87 14.10 8.35
C THR A 2 -15.87 13.18 7.13
N GLU A 3 -16.41 13.67 6.02
CA GLU A 3 -16.33 12.97 4.74
C GLU A 3 -14.85 12.88 4.34
N THR A 4 -14.42 11.70 3.87
CA THR A 4 -13.04 11.50 3.41
C THR A 4 -12.79 12.40 2.20
N THR A 5 -11.61 13.02 2.13
CA THR A 5 -11.20 13.89 1.01
C THR A 5 -10.02 13.30 0.25
N LEU A 6 -9.72 13.83 -0.95
CA LEU A 6 -8.48 13.47 -1.65
C LEU A 6 -7.22 13.80 -0.82
N GLU A 7 -7.25 14.84 0.01
CA GLU A 7 -6.14 15.19 0.90
C GLU A 7 -5.95 14.16 2.02
N ASP A 8 -7.03 13.57 2.54
CA ASP A 8 -6.95 12.49 3.53
C ASP A 8 -6.34 11.22 2.93
N VAL A 9 -6.66 10.92 1.67
CA VAL A 9 -6.06 9.82 0.92
C VAL A 9 -4.57 10.07 0.71
N GLU A 10 -4.18 11.28 0.26
CA GLU A 10 -2.78 11.67 0.10
C GLU A 10 -2.00 11.51 1.41
N ARG A 11 -2.58 11.96 2.54
CA ARG A 11 -1.98 11.80 3.86
C ARG A 11 -1.83 10.32 4.24
N SER A 12 -2.76 9.47 3.83
CA SER A 12 -2.72 8.03 4.09
C SER A 12 -1.65 7.34 3.24
N LEU A 13 -1.49 7.74 1.97
CA LEU A 13 -0.43 7.28 1.08
C LEU A 13 0.96 7.65 1.62
N ASP A 14 1.12 8.90 2.09
CA ASP A 14 2.35 9.38 2.72
C ASP A 14 2.65 8.59 4.00
N ARG A 15 1.68 8.50 4.92
CA ARG A 15 1.84 7.74 6.16
C ARG A 15 2.30 6.29 5.93
N ALA A 16 1.80 5.63 4.88
CA ALA A 16 2.17 4.26 4.58
C ALA A 16 3.66 4.05 4.24
N THR A 17 4.45 5.11 4.00
CA THR A 17 5.91 4.98 3.87
C THR A 17 6.60 4.68 5.19
N ASP A 18 5.99 5.09 6.31
CA ASP A 18 6.57 4.99 7.65
C ASP A 18 6.06 3.77 8.43
N LEU A 19 5.18 2.97 7.82
CA LEU A 19 4.56 1.81 8.45
C LEU A 19 5.25 0.49 8.08
N GLU A 20 5.11 -0.50 8.96
CA GLU A 20 5.47 -1.89 8.68
C GLU A 20 4.61 -2.44 7.53
N THR A 21 5.13 -3.42 6.79
CA THR A 21 4.52 -3.91 5.55
C THR A 21 3.03 -4.24 5.69
N GLU A 22 2.64 -5.02 6.71
CA GLU A 22 1.24 -5.42 6.89
C GLU A 22 0.33 -4.21 7.16
N GLU A 23 0.76 -3.30 8.03
CA GLU A 23 0.01 -2.09 8.35
C GLU A 23 -0.05 -1.13 7.15
N ALA A 24 1.06 -0.97 6.42
CA ALA A 24 1.14 -0.18 5.20
C ALA A 24 0.15 -0.70 4.15
N VAL A 25 0.12 -2.01 3.90
CA VAL A 25 -0.83 -2.62 2.94
C VAL A 25 -2.27 -2.41 3.38
N SER A 26 -2.56 -2.51 4.67
CA SER A 26 -3.90 -2.26 5.21
C SER A 26 -4.34 -0.81 4.96
N VAL A 27 -3.51 0.17 5.33
CA VAL A 27 -3.78 1.61 5.13
C VAL A 27 -3.96 1.94 3.66
N LEU A 28 -3.08 1.44 2.79
CA LEU A 28 -3.16 1.71 1.35
C LEU A 28 -4.43 1.11 0.71
N ARG A 29 -4.88 -0.05 1.16
CA ARG A 29 -6.13 -0.67 0.67
C ARG A 29 -7.36 0.13 1.09
N THR A 30 -7.38 0.64 2.32
CA THR A 30 -8.46 1.52 2.79
C THR A 30 -8.48 2.81 1.98
N ALA A 31 -7.32 3.46 1.82
CA ALA A 31 -7.20 4.67 1.02
C ALA A 31 -7.65 4.46 -0.45
N ARG A 32 -7.37 3.28 -1.02
CA ARG A 32 -7.86 2.90 -2.37
C ARG A 32 -9.39 2.82 -2.42
N GLN A 33 -10.01 2.24 -1.40
CA GLN A 33 -11.47 2.18 -1.33
C GLN A 33 -12.06 3.60 -1.21
N ASP A 34 -11.44 4.45 -0.38
CA ASP A 34 -11.88 5.83 -0.19
C ASP A 34 -11.83 6.63 -1.51
N VAL A 35 -10.77 6.49 -2.31
CA VAL A 35 -10.67 7.15 -3.63
C VAL A 35 -11.71 6.63 -4.62
N ALA A 36 -12.00 5.32 -4.58
CA ALA A 36 -13.03 4.73 -5.42
C ALA A 36 -14.42 5.27 -5.05
N ASP A 37 -14.72 5.38 -3.76
CA ASP A 37 -15.99 5.91 -3.26
C ASP A 37 -16.17 7.40 -3.64
N LEU A 38 -15.07 8.17 -3.64
CA LEU A 38 -15.04 9.55 -4.12
C LEU A 38 -15.36 9.68 -5.62
N GLY A 39 -15.28 8.61 -6.41
CA GLY A 39 -15.64 8.62 -7.84
C GLY A 39 -17.11 8.91 -8.11
N SER A 40 -17.98 8.77 -7.10
CA SER A 40 -19.40 9.13 -7.22
C SER A 40 -19.68 10.61 -6.91
N ASN A 41 -18.68 11.36 -6.44
CA ASN A 41 -18.83 12.75 -6.05
C ASN A 41 -18.48 13.69 -7.24
N PRO A 42 -19.44 14.47 -7.76
CA PRO A 42 -19.21 15.38 -8.89
C PRO A 42 -18.31 16.58 -8.54
N ASP A 43 -18.11 16.88 -7.24
CA ASP A 43 -17.25 17.97 -6.78
C ASP A 43 -15.77 17.55 -6.65
N VAL A 44 -15.47 16.26 -6.84
CA VAL A 44 -14.11 15.73 -6.80
C VAL A 44 -13.45 15.87 -8.17
N ASP A 45 -12.20 16.36 -8.17
CA ASP A 45 -11.37 16.40 -9.36
C ASP A 45 -11.08 14.97 -9.84
N GLU A 46 -11.72 14.58 -10.94
CA GLU A 46 -11.62 13.23 -11.50
C GLU A 46 -10.19 12.90 -11.94
N GLN A 47 -9.45 13.87 -12.48
CA GLN A 47 -8.07 13.65 -12.91
C GLN A 47 -7.20 13.36 -11.70
N ARG A 48 -7.27 14.21 -10.67
CA ARG A 48 -6.49 14.01 -9.43
C ARG A 48 -6.86 12.72 -8.73
N ARG A 49 -8.14 12.35 -8.72
CA ARG A 49 -8.65 11.08 -8.17
C ARG A 49 -8.02 9.87 -8.87
N ARG A 50 -7.99 9.86 -10.22
CA ARG A 50 -7.39 8.77 -11.00
C ARG A 50 -5.88 8.67 -10.79
N GLU A 51 -5.18 9.81 -10.76
CA GLU A 51 -3.74 9.86 -10.46
C GLU A 51 -3.43 9.28 -9.06
N LEU A 52 -4.28 9.54 -8.06
CA LEU A 52 -4.18 8.95 -6.73
C LEU A 52 -4.46 7.45 -6.72
N GLU A 53 -5.50 7.01 -7.43
CA GLU A 53 -5.83 5.59 -7.64
C GLU A 53 -4.61 4.82 -8.18
N ASP A 54 -3.98 5.32 -9.25
CA ASP A 54 -2.82 4.71 -9.88
C ASP A 54 -1.61 4.64 -8.92
N ARG A 55 -1.36 5.72 -8.17
CA ARG A 55 -0.27 5.78 -7.18
C ARG A 55 -0.47 4.80 -6.04
N LEU A 56 -1.70 4.64 -5.54
CA LEU A 56 -2.03 3.67 -4.50
C LEU A 56 -1.80 2.25 -5.01
N ASP A 57 -2.23 1.94 -6.24
CA ASP A 57 -2.03 0.62 -6.84
C ASP A 57 -0.55 0.29 -7.02
N GLN A 58 0.23 1.25 -7.51
CA GLN A 58 1.68 1.12 -7.62
C GLN A 58 2.31 0.87 -6.24
N ARG A 59 1.96 1.67 -5.23
CA ARG A 59 2.54 1.55 -3.89
C ARG A 59 2.20 0.23 -3.20
N ILE A 60 0.96 -0.24 -3.31
CA ILE A 60 0.54 -1.55 -2.78
C ILE A 60 1.38 -2.67 -3.40
N ARG A 61 1.63 -2.59 -4.70
CA ARG A 61 2.45 -3.57 -5.41
C ARG A 61 3.90 -3.54 -4.94
N GLU A 62 4.51 -2.36 -4.86
CA GLU A 62 5.89 -2.20 -4.37
C GLU A 62 6.08 -2.75 -2.95
N VAL A 63 5.16 -2.44 -2.03
CA VAL A 63 5.24 -2.92 -0.64
C VAL A 63 5.15 -4.45 -0.58
N LYS A 64 4.26 -5.06 -1.37
CA LYS A 64 4.14 -6.52 -1.45
C LYS A 64 5.34 -7.19 -2.10
N GLU A 65 5.88 -6.59 -3.16
CA GLU A 65 7.07 -7.11 -3.83
C GLU A 65 8.26 -7.05 -2.87
N ARG A 66 8.47 -5.93 -2.15
CA ARG A 66 9.51 -5.80 -1.13
C ARG A 66 9.40 -6.89 -0.07
N ASP A 67 8.19 -7.12 0.45
CA ASP A 67 7.94 -8.17 1.45
C ASP A 67 8.27 -9.58 0.94
N ALA A 68 7.89 -9.88 -0.30
CA ALA A 68 8.22 -11.15 -0.93
C ALA A 68 9.74 -11.32 -1.15
N TYR A 69 10.46 -10.23 -1.44
CA TYR A 69 11.92 -10.25 -1.54
C TYR A 69 12.60 -10.41 -0.17
N ASP A 70 12.17 -9.67 0.85
CA ASP A 70 12.72 -9.75 2.22
C ASP A 70 12.45 -11.13 2.85
N SER A 71 11.25 -11.68 2.68
CA SER A 71 10.89 -13.03 3.13
C SER A 71 11.57 -14.13 2.29
N GLY A 72 11.76 -13.91 0.99
CA GLY A 72 12.47 -14.82 0.09
C GLY A 72 13.98 -14.92 0.37
N LEU A 73 14.62 -13.84 0.78
CA LEU A 73 16.02 -13.85 1.21
C LEU A 73 16.21 -14.56 2.56
N GLY A 74 15.23 -14.47 3.45
CA GLY A 74 15.20 -15.22 4.72
C GLY A 74 14.99 -16.73 4.52
N ALA A 75 14.16 -17.14 3.56
CA ALA A 75 13.92 -18.56 3.26
C ALA A 75 15.07 -19.23 2.48
N ALA A 76 15.83 -18.47 1.67
CA ALA A 76 17.01 -18.97 0.96
C ALA A 76 18.30 -18.99 1.84
N MET A 77 18.24 -18.40 3.03
CA MET A 77 19.29 -18.44 4.08
C MET A 77 18.84 -19.30 5.26
N ASN A 78 18.09 -20.37 5.00
CA ASN A 78 18.01 -21.50 5.91
C ASN A 78 19.04 -22.53 5.43
N PRO A 79 20.32 -22.44 5.86
CA PRO A 79 21.14 -23.63 5.88
C PRO A 79 20.45 -24.52 6.91
N GLU A 80 19.62 -25.44 6.44
CA GLU A 80 19.50 -26.72 7.14
C GLU A 80 20.93 -27.22 7.17
N ASP A 81 21.61 -26.94 8.29
CA ASP A 81 23.00 -27.27 8.53
C ASP A 81 23.12 -28.75 8.19
N ASP A 82 23.86 -28.99 7.12
CA ASP A 82 24.29 -30.31 6.66
C ASP A 82 24.63 -31.14 7.88
N GLU A 83 24.05 -32.33 7.92
CA GLU A 83 24.40 -33.44 8.78
C GLU A 83 25.93 -33.57 8.86
N ALA A 84 26.54 -32.94 9.87
CA ALA A 84 27.96 -33.09 10.14
C ALA A 84 28.18 -34.49 10.74
N PRO A 85 29.11 -35.30 10.21
CA PRO A 85 29.28 -36.70 10.58
C PRO A 85 29.77 -36.93 12.02
#